data_AF-A0A174YW94-F1
#
_entry.id   AF-A0A174YW94-F1
#
_cell.length_a   1.000
_cell.length_b   1.000
_cell.length_c   1.000
_cell.angle_alpha   90.00
_cell.angle_beta   90.00
_cell.angle_gamma   90.00
#
_symmetry.space_group_name_H-M   'P 1'
#
loop_
_entity.id
_entity.type
_entity.pdbx_description
1 polymer ?
#
loop_
_entity_poly.entity_id
_entity_poly.type
_entity_poly.pdbx_seq_one_letter_code
_entity_poly.pdbx_strand_id
1 'polypeptide(L)'
;MQISGYSSAAMLAYRSSGMKQKAGTVKMQDFSQMVQNTSAQATSQTDKTAATKEVSEVDEMAAFKQEIYEELAEIDKMNSSAILSNSVHITEDGFKRMKEDPAYRKEIMDWLRADARASHGVPFGVHVTTTITGAGATCYGANVYHDDSAATKAAKKDLADKKAEGSFYHSDRTYADRRAAQRKRDREYVASERQKRELMQKMMLEKSIDQKAQRQLLDQKALAQNVVDQKYVQDYLLGMQESKSWNI
;
A
#
# COMPACT_ATOMS: atom_id res chain seq x y z
N MET A 1 -30.42 -5.65 -11.36
CA MET A 1 -30.37 -4.30 -10.78
C MET A 1 -29.28 -3.53 -11.53
N GLN A 2 -29.60 -2.41 -12.18
CA GLN A 2 -28.64 -1.64 -12.98
C GLN A 2 -27.77 -0.78 -12.06
N ILE A 3 -26.47 -1.09 -11.96
CA ILE A 3 -25.46 -0.14 -11.48
C ILE A 3 -25.30 0.93 -12.56
N SER A 4 -26.19 1.93 -12.56
CA SER A 4 -26.10 3.10 -13.43
C SER A 4 -25.21 4.15 -12.76
N GLY A 5 -23.92 3.83 -12.59
CA GLY A 5 -22.91 4.75 -12.08
C GLY A 5 -21.92 5.09 -13.17
N TYR A 6 -21.84 6.36 -13.57
CA TYR A 6 -20.76 6.86 -14.40
C TYR A 6 -19.42 6.46 -13.78
N SER A 7 -18.56 5.84 -14.59
CA SER A 7 -17.26 5.33 -14.18
C SER A 7 -16.40 6.42 -13.54
N SER A 8 -15.74 6.08 -12.42
CA SER A 8 -14.58 6.81 -11.89
C SER A 8 -13.59 7.13 -13.02
N ALA A 9 -12.80 8.20 -12.90
CA ALA A 9 -11.80 8.59 -13.91
C ALA A 9 -10.83 7.44 -14.27
N ALA A 10 -10.52 6.54 -13.33
CA ALA A 10 -9.71 5.35 -13.56
C ALA A 10 -10.44 4.31 -14.45
N MET A 11 -11.75 4.14 -14.25
CA MET A 11 -12.61 3.27 -15.05
C MET A 11 -13.08 3.91 -16.37
N LEU A 12 -13.14 5.25 -16.47
CA LEU A 12 -13.40 6.00 -17.70
C LEU A 12 -12.24 5.84 -18.69
N ALA A 13 -11.00 5.83 -18.20
CA ALA A 13 -9.82 5.53 -19.02
C ALA A 13 -9.87 4.10 -19.57
N TYR A 14 -10.30 3.12 -18.75
CA TYR A 14 -10.43 1.71 -19.15
C TYR A 14 -11.59 1.46 -20.13
N ARG A 15 -12.73 2.17 -20.01
CA ARG A 15 -13.94 1.97 -20.84
C ARG A 15 -13.84 2.48 -22.28
N SER A 16 -12.80 3.23 -22.63
CA SER A 16 -12.60 3.70 -24.02
C SER A 16 -12.31 2.57 -25.02
N SER A 17 -12.10 1.32 -24.56
CA SER A 17 -11.71 0.18 -25.40
C SER A 17 -12.79 -0.89 -25.68
N GLY A 18 -14.05 -0.73 -25.23
CA GLY A 18 -15.12 -1.58 -25.73
C GLY A 18 -16.34 -1.76 -24.82
N MET A 19 -17.50 -1.29 -25.29
CA MET A 19 -18.77 -2.06 -25.40
C MET A 19 -19.94 -1.10 -25.66
N LYS A 20 -20.72 -1.43 -26.70
CA LYS A 20 -21.87 -0.68 -27.20
C LYS A 20 -23.04 -0.68 -26.20
N GLN A 21 -23.74 0.45 -26.13
CA GLN A 21 -24.96 0.69 -25.36
C GLN A 21 -26.10 -0.26 -25.77
N LYS A 22 -26.87 -0.76 -24.80
CA LYS A 22 -28.25 -1.23 -25.02
C LYS A 22 -29.16 -0.50 -24.03
N ALA A 23 -30.04 0.33 -24.58
CA ALA A 23 -31.12 1.02 -23.89
C ALA A 23 -32.28 0.05 -23.63
N GLY A 24 -32.94 0.19 -22.47
CA GLY A 24 -34.16 -0.51 -22.12
C GLY A 24 -34.96 0.33 -21.11
N THR A 25 -36.09 0.86 -21.57
CA THR A 25 -37.11 1.63 -20.86
C THR A 25 -37.84 0.80 -19.79
N VAL A 26 -38.08 1.35 -18.59
CA VAL A 26 -39.15 0.87 -17.69
C VAL A 26 -39.85 2.06 -17.02
N LYS A 27 -41.20 1.98 -17.04
CA LYS A 27 -42.20 2.99 -16.66
C LYS A 27 -42.41 3.06 -15.14
N MET A 28 -42.78 4.24 -14.64
CA MET A 28 -43.26 4.49 -13.27
C MET A 28 -44.67 3.89 -13.07
N GLN A 29 -44.95 3.37 -11.87
CA GLN A 29 -46.30 3.11 -11.38
C GLN A 29 -46.45 3.58 -9.92
N ASP A 30 -47.63 4.12 -9.66
CA ASP A 30 -48.04 4.96 -8.54
C ASP A 30 -48.08 4.26 -7.18
N PHE A 31 -47.54 4.95 -6.16
CA PHE A 31 -47.58 4.58 -4.74
C PHE A 31 -48.69 5.35 -3.99
N SER A 32 -49.90 5.33 -4.52
CA SER A 32 -51.08 5.79 -3.80
C SER A 32 -52.01 4.60 -3.59
N GLN A 33 -52.35 4.35 -2.31
CA GLN A 33 -53.31 3.35 -1.80
C GLN A 33 -52.75 1.96 -1.44
N MET A 34 -52.31 1.81 -0.19
CA MET A 34 -52.66 0.63 0.61
C MET A 34 -52.75 0.96 2.11
N VAL A 35 -53.87 1.62 2.45
CA VAL A 35 -54.76 1.40 3.61
C VAL A 35 -54.19 1.31 5.03
N GLN A 36 -54.62 2.31 5.81
CA GLN A 36 -54.77 2.34 7.27
C GLN A 36 -55.72 1.24 7.79
N ASN A 37 -55.40 0.60 8.93
CA ASN A 37 -56.39 0.29 9.97
C ASN A 37 -55.73 -0.13 11.31
N THR A 38 -55.63 0.84 12.21
CA THR A 38 -56.08 0.89 13.63
C THR A 38 -56.00 -0.35 14.54
N SER A 39 -55.27 -0.22 15.67
CA SER A 39 -55.86 -0.30 17.03
C SER A 39 -54.84 0.08 18.12
N ALA A 40 -55.19 1.07 18.93
CA ALA A 40 -54.47 1.48 20.13
C ALA A 40 -54.96 0.69 21.36
N GLN A 41 -54.07 0.02 22.08
CA GLN A 41 -54.12 -0.21 23.55
C GLN A 41 -52.92 -1.08 23.98
N ALA A 42 -51.92 -0.47 24.61
CA ALA A 42 -51.03 -1.05 25.63
C ALA A 42 -49.98 0.00 26.02
N THR A 43 -50.43 1.06 26.67
CA THR A 43 -49.55 2.02 27.33
C THR A 43 -49.01 1.41 28.61
N SER A 44 -47.78 1.79 28.96
CA SER A 44 -47.11 1.62 30.26
C SER A 44 -46.44 0.27 30.59
N GLN A 45 -45.54 -0.22 29.72
CA GLN A 45 -44.38 -1.02 30.16
C GLN A 45 -43.23 -1.16 29.12
N THR A 46 -43.10 -0.24 28.16
CA THR A 46 -42.16 -0.36 27.01
C THR A 46 -40.97 0.59 27.04
N ASP A 47 -40.92 1.58 27.93
CA ASP A 47 -39.92 2.66 27.80
C ASP A 47 -38.51 2.28 28.30
N LYS A 48 -38.37 1.35 29.27
CA LYS A 48 -37.05 0.96 29.78
C LYS A 48 -36.32 -0.06 28.91
N THR A 49 -37.04 -0.94 28.21
CA THR A 49 -36.48 -1.97 27.33
C THR A 49 -36.25 -1.44 25.91
N ALA A 50 -37.09 -0.51 25.44
CA ALA A 50 -36.86 0.21 24.19
C ALA A 50 -35.62 1.11 24.29
N ALA A 51 -35.46 1.85 25.38
CA ALA A 51 -34.28 2.70 25.58
C ALA A 51 -32.97 1.92 25.68
N THR A 52 -32.95 0.70 26.25
CA THR A 52 -31.74 -0.13 26.28
C THR A 52 -31.46 -0.82 24.95
N LYS A 53 -32.49 -1.20 24.18
CA LYS A 53 -32.35 -1.78 22.84
C LYS A 53 -31.91 -0.74 21.80
N GLU A 54 -32.46 0.47 21.84
CA GLU A 54 -32.05 1.57 20.97
C GLU A 54 -30.62 2.02 21.25
N VAL A 55 -30.19 2.06 22.52
CA VAL A 55 -28.77 2.32 22.86
C VAL A 55 -27.86 1.21 22.30
N SER A 56 -28.27 -0.07 22.37
CA SER A 56 -27.49 -1.17 21.78
C SER A 56 -27.42 -1.12 20.25
N GLU A 57 -28.52 -0.78 19.56
CA GLU A 57 -28.53 -0.68 18.10
C GLU A 57 -27.72 0.54 17.60
N VAL A 58 -27.72 1.64 18.36
CA VAL A 58 -26.89 2.83 18.10
C VAL A 58 -25.41 2.50 18.28
N ASP A 59 -25.04 1.79 19.34
CA ASP A 59 -23.65 1.37 19.57
C ASP A 59 -23.17 0.37 18.49
N GLU A 60 -24.02 -0.55 18.07
CA GLU A 60 -23.71 -1.45 16.95
C GLU A 60 -23.55 -0.71 15.62
N MET A 61 -24.37 0.31 15.34
CA MET A 61 -24.26 1.10 14.12
C MET A 61 -22.98 1.96 14.16
N ALA A 62 -22.61 2.51 15.31
CA ALA A 62 -21.36 3.23 15.49
C ALA A 62 -20.14 2.30 15.27
N ALA A 63 -20.16 1.10 15.85
CA ALA A 63 -19.12 0.10 15.62
C ALA A 63 -19.03 -0.32 14.14
N PHE A 64 -20.17 -0.50 13.48
CA PHE A 64 -20.20 -0.79 12.04
C PHE A 64 -19.65 0.35 11.19
N LYS A 65 -20.02 1.60 11.47
CA LYS A 65 -19.45 2.77 10.79
C LYS A 65 -17.93 2.80 10.98
N GLN A 66 -17.44 2.52 12.19
CA GLN A 66 -16.00 2.45 12.45
C GLN A 66 -15.31 1.34 11.63
N GLU A 67 -15.90 0.15 11.54
CA GLU A 67 -15.41 -0.95 10.69
C GLU A 67 -15.32 -0.53 9.22
N ILE A 68 -16.36 0.13 8.70
CA ILE A 68 -16.40 0.66 7.34
C ILE A 68 -15.32 1.72 7.15
N TYR A 69 -15.10 2.61 8.12
CA TYR A 69 -14.05 3.62 8.04
C TYR A 69 -12.65 2.99 7.93
N GLU A 70 -12.36 1.97 8.74
CA GLU A 70 -11.08 1.25 8.73
C GLU A 70 -10.88 0.50 7.41
N GLU A 71 -11.91 -0.16 6.90
CA GLU A 71 -11.89 -0.83 5.59
C GLU A 71 -11.61 0.17 4.45
N LEU A 72 -12.24 1.35 4.47
CA LEU A 72 -11.96 2.44 3.52
C LEU A 72 -10.51 2.94 3.63
N ALA A 73 -9.98 3.04 4.85
CA ALA A 73 -8.58 3.43 5.07
C ALA A 73 -7.58 2.39 4.54
N GLU A 74 -7.91 1.11 4.61
CA GLU A 74 -7.12 0.04 3.99
C GLU A 74 -7.18 0.07 2.46
N ILE A 75 -8.37 0.31 1.89
CA ILE A 75 -8.55 0.48 0.46
C ILE A 75 -7.74 1.69 -0.04
N ASP A 76 -7.75 2.81 0.70
CA ASP A 76 -6.97 3.99 0.29
C ASP A 76 -5.48 3.68 0.16
N LYS A 77 -4.89 2.88 1.07
CA LYS A 77 -3.48 2.46 0.96
C LYS A 77 -3.15 1.79 -0.38
N MET A 78 -4.13 1.19 -1.05
CA MET A 78 -3.96 0.56 -2.37
C MET A 78 -3.96 1.57 -3.53
N ASN A 79 -4.45 2.79 -3.31
CA ASN A 79 -4.49 3.84 -4.32
C ASN A 79 -3.08 4.20 -4.82
N SER A 80 -2.99 4.45 -6.12
CA SER A 80 -1.82 5.02 -6.78
C SER A 80 -1.47 6.41 -6.24
N SER A 81 -0.22 6.82 -6.43
CA SER A 81 0.20 8.22 -6.21
C SER A 81 -0.47 9.23 -7.15
N ALA A 82 -1.16 8.75 -8.19
CA ALA A 82 -2.00 9.54 -9.08
C ALA A 82 -3.25 10.09 -8.36
N ILE A 83 -3.77 9.37 -7.35
CA ILE A 83 -4.89 9.87 -6.54
C ILE A 83 -4.37 10.93 -5.58
N LEU A 84 -4.80 12.18 -5.79
CA LEU A 84 -4.35 13.37 -5.07
C LEU A 84 -5.16 13.56 -3.78
N SER A 85 -6.47 13.32 -3.85
CA SER A 85 -7.36 13.19 -2.71
C SER A 85 -8.46 12.18 -3.03
N ASN A 86 -9.00 11.56 -1.98
CA ASN A 86 -10.08 10.60 -2.06
C ASN A 86 -11.05 10.86 -0.92
N SER A 87 -12.31 11.10 -1.25
CA SER A 87 -13.39 11.29 -0.28
C SER A 87 -14.55 10.34 -0.56
N VAL A 88 -15.18 9.85 0.49
CA VAL A 88 -16.31 8.92 0.42
C VAL A 88 -17.43 9.43 1.32
N HIS A 89 -18.58 9.71 0.71
CA HIS A 89 -19.84 9.98 1.36
C HIS A 89 -20.64 8.69 1.47
N ILE A 90 -21.19 8.43 2.64
CA ILE A 90 -22.13 7.33 2.85
C ILE A 90 -23.34 7.90 3.58
N THR A 91 -24.52 7.80 2.96
CA THR A 91 -25.76 8.26 3.58
C THR A 91 -26.23 7.26 4.63
N GLU A 92 -27.13 7.70 5.52
CA GLU A 92 -27.63 6.86 6.60
C GLU A 92 -28.37 5.60 6.09
N ASP A 93 -29.14 5.72 5.01
CA ASP A 93 -29.76 4.58 4.32
C ASP A 93 -28.74 3.68 3.63
N GLY A 94 -27.60 4.24 3.18
CA GLY A 94 -26.46 3.47 2.69
C GLY A 94 -25.87 2.58 3.77
N PHE A 95 -25.59 3.13 4.96
CA PHE A 95 -25.11 2.36 6.11
C PHE A 95 -26.09 1.27 6.54
N LYS A 96 -27.39 1.60 6.63
CA LYS A 96 -28.43 0.62 6.97
C LYS A 96 -28.43 -0.55 5.99
N ARG A 97 -28.45 -0.26 4.69
CA ARG A 97 -28.42 -1.32 3.67
C ARG A 97 -27.12 -2.12 3.71
N MET A 98 -25.97 -1.50 3.94
CA MET A 98 -24.71 -2.23 4.08
C MET A 98 -24.68 -3.15 5.31
N LYS A 99 -25.36 -2.78 6.39
CA LYS A 99 -25.50 -3.62 7.60
C LYS A 99 -26.50 -4.76 7.38
N GLU A 100 -27.62 -4.50 6.71
CA GLU A 100 -28.71 -5.45 6.48
C GLU A 100 -28.46 -6.42 5.31
N ASP A 101 -27.75 -5.96 4.27
CA ASP A 101 -27.44 -6.70 3.04
C ASP A 101 -25.91 -6.82 2.88
N PRO A 102 -25.30 -7.89 3.42
CA PRO A 102 -23.87 -8.15 3.26
C PRO A 102 -23.42 -8.30 1.81
N ALA A 103 -24.31 -8.70 0.89
CA ALA A 103 -23.98 -8.80 -0.52
C ALA A 103 -23.82 -7.40 -1.13
N TYR A 104 -24.70 -6.45 -0.78
CA TYR A 104 -24.55 -5.05 -1.15
C TYR A 104 -23.26 -4.44 -0.60
N ARG A 105 -22.97 -4.63 0.70
CA ARG A 105 -21.71 -4.18 1.29
C ARG A 105 -20.50 -4.71 0.51
N LYS A 106 -20.48 -6.02 0.26
CA LYS A 106 -19.40 -6.69 -0.47
C LYS A 106 -19.24 -6.13 -1.88
N GLU A 107 -20.33 -5.93 -2.61
CA GLU A 107 -20.33 -5.36 -3.95
C GLU A 107 -19.69 -3.97 -3.96
N ILE A 108 -20.08 -3.08 -3.05
CA ILE A 108 -19.53 -1.73 -2.95
C ILE A 108 -18.04 -1.76 -2.58
N MET A 109 -17.66 -2.55 -1.57
CA MET A 109 -16.26 -2.62 -1.13
C MET A 109 -15.33 -3.24 -2.17
N ASP A 110 -15.80 -4.26 -2.90
CA ASP A 110 -15.04 -4.85 -4.00
C ASP A 110 -14.90 -3.89 -5.18
N TRP A 111 -15.96 -3.12 -5.47
CA TRP A 111 -15.89 -2.06 -6.48
C TRP A 111 -14.87 -0.98 -6.11
N LEU A 112 -14.84 -0.52 -4.85
CA LEU A 112 -13.84 0.44 -4.36
C LEU A 112 -12.41 -0.12 -4.41
N ARG A 113 -12.21 -1.39 -4.04
CA ARG A 113 -10.91 -2.08 -4.17
C ARG A 113 -10.45 -2.17 -5.62
N ALA A 114 -11.37 -2.50 -6.53
CA ALA A 114 -11.08 -2.59 -7.95
C ALA A 114 -10.70 -1.23 -8.52
N ASP A 115 -11.40 -0.16 -8.14
CA ASP A 115 -11.08 1.20 -8.56
C ASP A 115 -9.71 1.65 -8.03
N ALA A 116 -9.42 1.38 -6.75
CA ALA A 116 -8.13 1.66 -6.15
C ALA A 116 -6.97 0.97 -6.87
N ARG A 117 -7.15 -0.29 -7.29
CA ARG A 117 -6.15 -1.01 -8.10
C ARG A 117 -6.05 -0.46 -9.51
N ALA A 118 -7.16 -0.10 -10.15
CA ALA A 118 -7.18 0.49 -11.49
C ALA A 118 -6.48 1.85 -11.54
N SER A 119 -6.44 2.60 -10.42
CA SER A 119 -5.80 3.91 -10.33
C SER A 119 -4.31 3.92 -10.71
N HIS A 120 -3.62 2.77 -10.65
CA HIS A 120 -2.22 2.64 -11.08
C HIS A 120 -2.01 2.83 -12.59
N GLY A 121 -3.06 2.65 -13.39
CA GLY A 121 -3.03 2.91 -14.84
C GLY A 121 -3.26 4.37 -15.23
N VAL A 122 -3.50 5.28 -14.26
CA VAL A 122 -3.87 6.67 -14.56
C VAL A 122 -2.60 7.52 -14.73
N PRO A 123 -2.40 8.15 -15.92
CA PRO A 123 -1.17 8.90 -16.21
C PRO A 123 -1.21 10.37 -15.75
N PHE A 124 -2.25 10.77 -15.03
CA PHE A 124 -2.46 12.13 -14.54
C PHE A 124 -2.95 12.13 -13.09
N GLY A 125 -2.86 13.26 -12.41
CA GLY A 125 -3.41 13.39 -11.07
C GLY A 125 -4.93 13.36 -11.08
N VAL A 126 -5.59 12.81 -10.06
CA VAL A 126 -7.06 12.84 -9.94
C VAL A 126 -7.47 13.11 -8.51
N HIS A 127 -8.47 13.97 -8.32
CA HIS A 127 -9.24 14.04 -7.08
C HIS A 127 -10.51 13.22 -7.23
N VAL A 128 -10.80 12.33 -6.28
CA VAL A 128 -11.92 11.40 -6.34
C VAL A 128 -12.89 11.69 -5.19
N THR A 129 -14.19 11.72 -5.52
CA THR A 129 -15.27 11.79 -4.54
C THR A 129 -16.32 10.73 -4.87
N THR A 130 -16.54 9.81 -3.96
CA THR A 130 -17.55 8.76 -4.08
C THR A 130 -18.74 9.07 -3.19
N THR A 131 -19.95 8.80 -3.67
CA THR A 131 -21.19 8.89 -2.86
C THR A 131 -21.91 7.55 -2.92
N ILE A 132 -22.14 6.96 -1.76
CA ILE A 132 -22.81 5.68 -1.56
C ILE A 132 -24.14 5.95 -0.85
N THR A 133 -25.22 5.43 -1.42
CA THR A 133 -26.58 5.52 -0.86
C THR A 133 -27.18 4.13 -0.66
N GLY A 134 -28.40 4.04 -0.15
CA GLY A 134 -29.14 2.78 -0.12
C GLY A 134 -29.50 2.26 -1.52
N ALA A 135 -29.41 3.07 -2.58
CA ALA A 135 -29.71 2.65 -3.95
C ALA A 135 -28.48 2.14 -4.73
N GLY A 136 -27.28 2.61 -4.37
CA GLY A 136 -26.04 2.28 -5.07
C GLY A 136 -24.94 3.30 -4.80
N ALA A 137 -23.90 3.29 -5.63
CA ALA A 137 -22.79 4.24 -5.53
C ALA A 137 -22.55 4.99 -6.84
N THR A 138 -22.06 6.22 -6.71
CA THR A 138 -21.61 7.07 -7.81
C THR A 138 -20.23 7.67 -7.49
N CYS A 139 -19.44 7.92 -8.52
CA CYS A 139 -18.11 8.50 -8.38
C CYS A 139 -17.98 9.76 -9.25
N TYR A 140 -17.32 10.76 -8.70
CA TYR A 140 -16.86 11.95 -9.39
C TYR A 140 -15.33 11.98 -9.37
N GLY A 141 -14.71 12.26 -10.51
CA GLY A 141 -13.26 12.42 -10.64
C GLY A 141 -12.91 13.76 -11.30
N ALA A 142 -12.00 14.52 -10.70
CA ALA A 142 -11.42 15.72 -11.30
C ALA A 142 -9.98 15.46 -11.74
N ASN A 143 -9.76 15.33 -13.06
CA ASN A 143 -8.45 15.07 -13.63
C ASN A 143 -7.58 16.33 -13.59
N VAL A 144 -6.35 16.17 -13.11
CA VAL A 144 -5.31 17.19 -12.98
C VAL A 144 -4.15 16.80 -13.88
N TYR A 145 -4.06 17.44 -15.04
CA TYR A 145 -3.04 17.18 -16.03
C TYR A 145 -1.75 17.95 -15.72
N HIS A 146 -0.63 17.50 -16.29
CA HIS A 146 0.67 18.12 -16.04
C HIS A 146 0.75 19.55 -16.59
N ASP A 147 0.12 19.78 -17.74
CA ASP A 147 0.02 21.04 -18.48
C ASP A 147 -1.09 21.98 -17.99
N ASP A 148 -1.94 21.54 -17.05
CA ASP A 148 -2.89 22.45 -16.39
C ASP A 148 -2.15 23.63 -15.74
N SER A 149 -2.67 24.84 -15.94
CA SER A 149 -2.16 26.05 -15.29
C SER A 149 -2.26 25.94 -13.77
N ALA A 150 -1.45 26.71 -13.04
CA ALA A 150 -1.53 26.73 -11.57
C ALA A 150 -2.94 27.12 -11.08
N ALA A 151 -3.61 28.07 -11.75
CA ALA A 151 -4.97 28.47 -11.45
C ALA A 151 -5.98 27.33 -11.70
N THR A 152 -5.83 26.59 -12.79
CA THR A 152 -6.68 25.44 -13.12
C THR A 152 -6.51 24.32 -12.09
N LYS A 153 -5.27 24.01 -11.69
CA LYS A 153 -4.97 23.01 -10.65
C LYS A 153 -5.60 23.42 -9.32
N ALA A 154 -5.49 24.69 -8.93
CA ALA A 154 -6.11 25.22 -7.72
C ALA A 154 -7.64 25.12 -7.77
N ALA A 155 -8.29 25.56 -8.85
CA ALA A 155 -9.74 25.50 -8.99
C ALA A 155 -10.30 24.06 -8.95
N LYS A 156 -9.58 23.10 -9.56
CA LYS A 156 -9.93 21.67 -9.49
C LYS A 156 -9.81 21.12 -8.08
N LYS A 157 -8.78 21.54 -7.34
CA LYS A 157 -8.62 21.20 -5.92
C LYS A 157 -9.76 21.81 -5.09
N ASP A 158 -10.04 23.10 -5.23
CA ASP A 158 -11.10 23.78 -4.47
C ASP A 158 -12.47 23.13 -4.70
N LEU A 159 -12.77 22.72 -5.95
CA LEU A 159 -13.98 21.98 -6.26
C LEU A 159 -14.01 20.60 -5.59
N ALA A 160 -12.88 19.89 -5.55
CA ALA A 160 -12.77 18.62 -4.87
C ALA A 160 -12.92 18.76 -3.36
N ASP A 161 -12.30 19.78 -2.75
CA ASP A 161 -12.41 20.08 -1.32
C ASP A 161 -13.86 20.39 -0.94
N LYS A 162 -14.55 21.22 -1.72
CA LYS A 162 -15.99 21.51 -1.54
C LYS A 162 -16.86 20.27 -1.64
N LYS A 163 -16.49 19.33 -2.53
CA LYS A 163 -17.20 18.05 -2.67
C LYS A 163 -16.86 17.06 -1.55
N ALA A 164 -15.71 17.19 -0.91
CA ALA A 164 -15.30 16.37 0.23
C ALA A 164 -15.88 16.88 1.56
N GLU A 165 -16.38 18.11 1.61
CA GLU A 165 -16.99 18.67 2.81
C GLU A 165 -18.14 17.77 3.31
N GLY A 166 -18.07 17.35 4.58
CA GLY A 166 -19.04 16.44 5.19
C GLY A 166 -18.90 14.97 4.77
N SER A 167 -17.85 14.58 4.05
CA SER A 167 -17.61 13.18 3.70
C SER A 167 -17.34 12.34 4.93
N PHE A 168 -17.81 11.09 4.89
CA PHE A 168 -17.60 10.11 5.95
C PHE A 168 -16.12 9.71 6.07
N TYR A 169 -15.45 9.53 4.93
CA TYR A 169 -14.02 9.26 4.85
C TYR A 169 -13.36 10.30 3.94
N HIS A 170 -12.23 10.84 4.36
CA HIS A 170 -11.44 11.76 3.56
C HIS A 170 -9.96 11.49 3.75
N SER A 171 -9.24 11.36 2.64
CA SER A 171 -7.79 11.27 2.62
C SER A 171 -7.22 12.31 1.67
N ASP A 172 -6.42 13.22 2.23
CA ASP A 172 -5.62 14.15 1.45
C ASP A 172 -4.19 13.64 1.35
N ARG A 173 -3.80 13.16 0.16
CA ARG A 173 -2.40 12.88 -0.15
C ARG A 173 -1.76 14.15 -0.66
N THR A 174 -1.42 15.03 0.28
CA THR A 174 -0.76 16.28 -0.07
C THR A 174 0.49 16.00 -0.90
N TYR A 175 0.79 16.89 -1.84
CA TYR A 175 2.02 16.81 -2.64
C TYR A 175 3.28 16.81 -1.75
N ALA A 176 3.19 17.45 -0.58
CA ALA A 176 4.24 17.48 0.43
C ALA A 176 4.52 16.09 1.02
N ASP A 177 3.48 15.34 1.38
CA ASP A 177 3.62 13.97 1.90
C ASP A 177 4.20 13.03 0.86
N ARG A 178 3.78 13.18 -0.41
CA ARG A 178 4.36 12.41 -1.53
C ARG A 178 5.84 12.71 -1.75
N ARG A 179 6.25 13.98 -1.67
CA ARG A 179 7.65 14.37 -1.78
C ARG A 179 8.48 13.91 -0.58
N ALA A 180 7.90 13.94 0.63
CA ALA A 180 8.54 13.43 1.84
C ALA A 180 8.75 11.91 1.76
N ALA A 181 7.73 11.17 1.32
CA ALA A 181 7.81 9.72 1.13
C ALA A 181 8.82 9.33 0.03
N GLN A 182 8.86 10.06 -1.10
CA GLN A 182 9.86 9.84 -2.14
C GLN A 182 11.28 10.10 -1.61
N ARG A 183 11.51 11.24 -0.94
CA ARG A 183 12.81 11.55 -0.33
C ARG A 183 13.24 10.48 0.67
N LYS A 184 12.32 9.89 1.42
CA LYS A 184 12.62 8.80 2.36
C LYS A 184 13.10 7.55 1.61
N ARG A 185 12.39 7.13 0.55
CA ARG A 185 12.80 5.99 -0.29
C ARG A 185 14.17 6.22 -0.95
N ASP A 186 14.40 7.41 -1.50
CA ASP A 186 15.67 7.75 -2.14
C ASP A 186 16.83 7.71 -1.13
N ARG A 187 16.60 8.21 0.10
CA ARG A 187 17.57 8.13 1.21
C ARG A 187 17.86 6.69 1.62
N GLU A 188 16.84 5.85 1.77
CA GLU A 188 16.98 4.43 2.12
C GLU A 188 17.74 3.66 1.05
N TYR A 189 17.46 3.91 -0.23
CA TYR A 189 18.20 3.33 -1.35
C TYR A 189 19.68 3.72 -1.30
N VAL A 190 19.99 5.01 -1.17
CA VAL A 190 21.38 5.49 -1.09
C VAL A 190 22.10 4.92 0.14
N ALA A 191 21.43 4.82 1.28
CA ALA A 191 21.98 4.20 2.49
C ALA A 191 22.28 2.71 2.28
N SER A 192 21.36 1.98 1.64
CA SER A 192 21.56 0.55 1.33
C SER A 192 22.73 0.31 0.38
N GLU A 193 22.88 1.17 -0.64
CA GLU A 193 24.00 1.10 -1.59
C GLU A 193 25.34 1.40 -0.89
N ARG A 194 25.36 2.36 0.04
CA ARG A 194 26.54 2.63 0.86
C ARG A 194 26.90 1.43 1.74
N GLN A 195 25.94 0.81 2.41
CA GLN A 195 26.18 -0.39 3.22
C GLN A 195 26.72 -1.55 2.38
N LYS A 196 26.18 -1.78 1.18
CA LYS A 196 26.72 -2.79 0.25
C LYS A 196 28.16 -2.51 -0.14
N ARG A 197 28.51 -1.25 -0.43
CA ARG A 197 29.89 -0.84 -0.75
C ARG A 197 30.83 -1.05 0.43
N GLU A 198 30.42 -0.64 1.64
CA GLU A 198 31.20 -0.82 2.86
C GLU A 198 31.41 -2.32 3.17
N LEU A 199 30.38 -3.15 3.00
CA LEU A 199 30.49 -4.60 3.14
C LEU A 199 31.46 -5.20 2.12
N MET A 200 31.38 -4.78 0.86
CA MET A 200 32.28 -5.26 -0.20
C MET A 200 33.73 -4.87 0.07
N GLN A 201 33.98 -3.65 0.55
CA GLN A 201 35.33 -3.21 0.95
C GLN A 201 35.87 -4.04 2.11
N LYS A 202 35.04 -4.32 3.13
CA LYS A 202 35.42 -5.19 4.25
C LYS A 202 35.78 -6.60 3.78
N MET A 203 34.95 -7.23 2.93
CA MET A 203 35.25 -8.55 2.38
C MET A 203 36.54 -8.57 1.54
N MET A 204 36.79 -7.53 0.75
CA MET A 204 38.04 -7.41 -0.04
C MET A 204 39.27 -7.30 0.87
N LEU A 205 39.18 -6.50 1.94
CA LEU A 205 40.25 -6.33 2.90
C LEU A 205 40.53 -7.64 3.66
N GLU A 206 39.48 -8.31 4.14
CA GLU A 206 39.59 -9.60 4.82
C GLU A 206 40.26 -10.66 3.94
N LYS A 207 39.82 -10.79 2.67
CA LYS A 207 40.49 -11.68 1.69
C LYS A 207 41.96 -11.32 1.49
N SER A 208 42.31 -10.03 1.48
CA SER A 208 43.70 -9.60 1.31
C SER A 208 44.57 -9.93 2.53
N ILE A 209 44.02 -9.84 3.75
CA ILE A 209 44.70 -10.20 5.00
C ILE A 209 44.92 -11.71 5.03
N ASP A 210 43.89 -12.50 4.74
CA ASP A 210 43.99 -13.96 4.69
C ASP A 210 45.02 -14.42 3.66
N GLN A 211 44.99 -13.83 2.46
CA GLN A 211 45.98 -14.13 1.42
C GLN A 211 47.41 -13.78 1.85
N LYS A 212 47.59 -12.66 2.57
CA LYS A 212 48.90 -12.27 3.11
C LYS A 212 49.38 -13.23 4.20
N ALA A 213 48.49 -13.65 5.10
CA ALA A 213 48.80 -14.62 6.14
C ALA A 213 49.19 -15.98 5.54
N GLN A 214 48.47 -16.44 4.51
CA GLN A 214 48.82 -17.66 3.77
C GLN A 214 50.20 -17.56 3.10
N ARG A 215 50.52 -16.43 2.46
CA ARG A 215 51.85 -16.20 1.86
C ARG A 215 52.96 -16.23 2.93
N GLN A 216 52.77 -15.55 4.05
CA GLN A 216 53.74 -15.55 5.15
C GLN A 216 53.99 -16.96 5.71
N LEU A 217 52.94 -17.78 5.79
CA LEU A 217 53.05 -19.17 6.25
C LEU A 217 53.82 -20.04 5.23
N LEU A 218 53.62 -19.83 3.93
CA LEU A 218 54.40 -20.48 2.89
C LEU A 218 55.88 -20.06 2.93
N ASP A 219 56.14 -18.76 3.06
CA ASP A 219 57.50 -18.21 3.13
C ASP A 219 58.24 -18.75 4.37
N GLN A 220 57.57 -18.83 5.53
CA GLN A 220 58.15 -19.38 6.75
C GLN A 220 58.48 -20.88 6.61
N LYS A 221 57.60 -21.66 5.95
CA LYS A 221 57.87 -23.07 5.65
C LYS A 221 59.06 -23.24 4.71
N ALA A 222 59.16 -22.41 3.67
CA ALA A 222 60.28 -22.44 2.74
C ALA A 222 61.62 -22.11 3.44
N LEU A 223 61.62 -21.11 4.33
CA LEU A 223 62.79 -20.78 5.14
C LEU A 223 63.18 -21.92 6.08
N ALA A 224 62.22 -22.53 6.78
CA ALA A 224 62.49 -23.67 7.66
C ALA A 224 63.06 -24.86 6.89
N GLN A 225 62.54 -25.15 5.69
CA GLN A 225 63.06 -26.22 4.84
C GLN A 225 64.48 -25.93 4.38
N ASN A 226 64.77 -24.71 3.92
CA ASN A 226 66.13 -24.31 3.51
C ASN A 226 67.14 -24.46 4.65
N VAL A 227 66.75 -24.16 5.90
CA VAL A 227 67.63 -24.35 7.07
C VAL A 227 67.89 -25.83 7.34
N VAL A 228 66.87 -26.68 7.22
CA VAL A 228 67.03 -28.15 7.36
C VAL A 228 67.93 -28.70 6.26
N ASP A 229 67.74 -28.28 5.02
CA ASP A 229 68.54 -28.72 3.87
C ASP A 229 70.00 -28.24 4.01
N GLN A 230 70.23 -27.00 4.44
CA GLN A 230 71.57 -26.50 4.75
C GLN A 230 72.24 -27.30 5.86
N LYS A 231 71.52 -27.61 6.95
CA LYS A 231 72.05 -28.44 8.03
C LYS A 231 72.39 -29.84 7.54
N TYR A 232 71.52 -30.47 6.74
CA TYR A 232 71.77 -31.78 6.16
C TYR A 232 73.02 -31.79 5.28
N VAL A 233 73.19 -30.78 4.41
CA VAL A 233 74.39 -30.64 3.57
C VAL A 233 75.65 -30.43 4.42
N GLN A 234 75.55 -29.64 5.48
CA GLN A 234 76.67 -29.36 6.39
C GLN A 234 77.08 -30.61 7.18
N ASP A 235 76.12 -31.36 7.73
CA ASP A 235 76.35 -32.63 8.42
C ASP A 235 76.93 -33.70 7.47
N TYR A 236 76.45 -33.76 6.23
CA TYR A 236 76.98 -34.65 5.18
C TYR A 236 78.43 -34.32 4.82
N LEU A 237 78.78 -33.04 4.69
CA LEU A 237 80.15 -32.60 4.41
C LEU A 237 81.08 -32.84 5.60
N LEU A 238 80.60 -32.68 6.84
CA LEU A 238 81.37 -32.93 8.05
C LEU A 238 81.65 -34.43 8.23
N GLY A 239 80.66 -35.29 7.95
CA GLY A 239 80.81 -36.75 7.96
C GLY A 239 81.78 -37.30 6.89
N MET A 240 82.01 -36.56 5.81
CA MET A 240 83.08 -36.88 4.83
C MET A 240 84.49 -36.47 5.30
N GLN A 241 84.61 -35.60 6.31
CA GLN A 241 85.90 -35.06 6.75
C GLN A 241 86.61 -35.94 7.80
N GLU A 242 85.92 -36.92 8.40
CA GLU A 242 86.51 -37.89 9.34
C GLU A 242 86.90 -39.21 8.65
N SER A 243 87.94 -39.16 7.83
CA SER A 243 88.76 -40.35 7.54
C SER A 243 90.16 -39.96 7.09
N LYS A 244 90.92 -39.30 7.98
CA LYS A 244 92.38 -39.32 7.90
C LYS A 244 92.95 -39.95 9.16
N SER A 245 92.98 -41.28 9.08
CA SER A 245 94.06 -42.16 9.53
C SER A 245 94.76 -41.77 10.84
N TRP A 246 94.42 -42.50 11.90
CA TRP A 246 95.42 -42.90 12.88
C TRP A 246 96.47 -43.74 12.14
N ASN A 247 97.67 -43.20 11.96
CA ASN A 247 98.85 -43.96 11.59
C ASN A 247 99.88 -43.77 12.72
N ILE A 248 100.02 -44.86 13.50
CA ILE A 248 101.14 -45.34 14.33
C ILE A 248 101.77 -44.32 15.28
#